data_AF-A0A2X3GUK1-F1
#
_entry.id   AF-A0A2X3GUK1-F1
#
_cell.length_a   1.000
_cell.length_b   1.000
_cell.length_c   1.000
_cell.angle_alpha   90.00
_cell.angle_beta   90.00
_cell.angle_gamma   90.00
#
_symmetry.space_group_name_H-M   'P 1'
#
loop_
_entity.id
_entity.type
_entity.pdbx_description
1 polymer ?
#
loop_
_entity_poly.entity_id
_entity_poly.type
_entity_poly.pdbx_seq_one_letter_code
_entity_poly.pdbx_strand_id
1 'polypeptide(L)'
;MANISGPISRRCGLSFYPKSLLIIGSGAIGVEFASLYNDLGCKVTLVELASQILPVEDAEVSAAVRKSFEKRGIQIHTQTLVTQVQLTDTGVRCTLNNTGGEYSQDVERVLLAVGVQPNIEDLGLETLGVELDRGFIKTDAACRTNVFGLYASAM
;
A
#
# COMPACT_ATOMS: atom_id res chain seq x y z
N MET A 1 5.73 -12.51 -12.92
CA MET A 1 7.11 -12.84 -12.51
C MET A 1 7.96 -11.56 -12.44
N ALA A 2 8.04 -10.93 -11.27
CA ALA A 2 9.10 -9.95 -10.99
C ALA A 2 10.04 -10.60 -9.97
N ASN A 3 11.21 -11.01 -10.45
CA ASN A 3 12.16 -11.81 -9.71
C ASN A 3 12.98 -10.89 -8.78
N ILE A 4 12.62 -10.84 -7.50
CA ILE A 4 13.30 -10.04 -6.47
C ILE A 4 14.48 -10.85 -5.88
N SER A 5 15.46 -11.18 -6.72
CA SER A 5 16.68 -11.90 -6.33
C SER A 5 17.88 -10.94 -6.23
N GLY A 6 17.79 -9.98 -5.30
CA GLY A 6 18.96 -9.22 -4.84
C GLY A 6 19.47 -9.79 -3.50
N PRO A 7 20.78 -9.77 -3.22
CA PRO A 7 21.32 -10.34 -2.00
C PRO A 7 20.77 -9.58 -0.78
N ILE A 8 20.10 -10.31 0.12
CA ILE A 8 19.73 -9.82 1.45
C ILE A 8 21.03 -9.67 2.26
N SER A 9 21.72 -8.56 2.02
CA SER A 9 22.92 -8.15 2.72
C SER A 9 22.58 -7.90 4.19
N ARG A 10 22.80 -8.92 5.03
CA ARG A 10 22.91 -8.80 6.48
C ARG A 10 23.99 -7.77 6.83
N ARG A 11 23.60 -6.52 7.10
CA ARG A 11 24.45 -5.55 7.81
C ARG A 11 23.88 -5.30 9.19
N CYS A 12 24.47 -5.98 10.17
CA CYS A 12 24.36 -5.70 11.59
C CYS A 12 24.98 -4.33 11.87
N GLY A 13 24.14 -3.29 11.95
CA GLY A 13 24.53 -1.90 12.22
C GLY A 13 23.47 -0.85 11.88
N LEU A 14 22.22 -1.26 11.62
CA LEU A 14 21.15 -0.39 11.13
C LEU A 14 20.17 -0.04 12.24
N SER A 15 19.76 1.22 12.31
CA SER A 15 18.50 1.60 12.95
C SER A 15 17.37 0.72 12.41
N PHE A 16 16.49 0.25 13.29
CA PHE A 16 15.41 -0.71 12.96
C PHE A 16 14.38 -0.18 11.94
N TYR A 17 14.44 1.10 11.59
CA TYR A 17 13.50 1.80 10.71
C TYR A 17 14.24 2.80 9.78
N PRO A 18 13.67 3.12 8.61
CA PRO A 18 14.25 4.06 7.66
C PRO A 18 14.19 5.50 8.19
N LYS A 19 15.09 6.37 7.72
CA LYS A 19 15.06 7.80 8.03
C LYS A 19 13.95 8.54 7.29
N SER A 20 13.63 8.10 6.07
CA SER A 20 12.53 8.62 5.27
C SER A 20 11.77 7.51 4.56
N LEU A 21 10.45 7.61 4.57
CA LEU A 21 9.53 6.62 4.02
C LEU A 21 8.46 7.33 3.19
N LEU A 22 8.35 6.93 1.92
CA LEU A 22 7.21 7.30 1.08
C LEU A 22 6.20 6.14 1.07
N ILE A 23 4.96 6.41 1.47
CA ILE A 23 3.87 5.45 1.46
C ILE A 23 2.95 5.80 0.29
N ILE A 24 2.75 4.85 -0.62
CA ILE A 24 1.88 5.00 -1.79
C ILE A 24 0.55 4.30 -1.46
N GLY A 25 -0.53 5.08 -1.36
CA GLY A 25 -1.85 4.62 -0.97
C GLY A 25 -2.16 4.97 0.48
N SER A 26 -3.30 5.64 0.69
CA SER A 26 -3.76 6.14 2.00
C SER A 26 -5.02 5.45 2.51
N GLY A 27 -5.22 4.20 2.11
CA GLY A 27 -6.21 3.31 2.76
C GLY A 27 -5.81 3.01 4.21
N ALA A 28 -6.62 2.19 4.90
CA ALA A 28 -6.41 1.83 6.30
C ALA A 28 -4.95 1.40 6.59
N ILE A 29 -4.41 0.48 5.79
CA ILE A 29 -3.03 -0.01 5.90
C ILE A 29 -2.02 1.13 5.80
N GLY A 30 -2.14 1.99 4.78
CA GLY A 30 -1.20 3.09 4.56
C GLY A 30 -1.20 4.09 5.70
N VAL A 31 -2.38 4.41 6.24
CA VAL A 31 -2.56 5.34 7.37
C VAL A 31 -2.02 4.76 8.68
N GLU A 32 -2.23 3.48 8.94
CA GLU A 32 -1.67 2.79 10.12
C GLU A 32 -0.14 2.79 10.10
N PHE A 33 0.47 2.41 8.97
CA PHE A 33 1.93 2.45 8.83
C PHE A 33 2.48 3.88 8.84
N ALA A 34 1.76 4.86 8.30
CA ALA A 34 2.17 6.26 8.39
C ALA A 34 2.26 6.72 9.85
N SER A 35 1.26 6.38 10.66
CA SER A 35 1.26 6.67 12.10
C SER A 35 2.43 5.97 12.80
N LEU A 36 2.57 4.64 12.58
CA LEU A 36 3.61 3.83 13.23
C LEU A 36 5.02 4.35 12.94
N TYR A 37 5.36 4.56 11.66
CA TYR A 37 6.71 4.99 11.30
C TYR A 37 6.99 6.42 11.73
N ASN A 38 5.99 7.30 11.73
CA ASN A 38 6.15 8.65 12.27
C ASN A 38 6.44 8.63 13.78
N ASP A 39 5.77 7.76 14.55
CA ASP A 39 6.02 7.61 15.99
C ASP A 39 7.41 7.04 16.30
N LEU A 40 7.96 6.23 15.38
CA LEU A 40 9.36 5.78 15.42
C LEU A 40 10.36 6.87 15.02
N GLY A 41 9.89 8.05 14.58
CA GLY A 41 10.74 9.18 14.19
C GLY A 41 11.20 9.16 12.73
N CYS A 42 10.61 8.32 11.87
CA CYS A 42 10.83 8.37 10.43
C CYS A 42 10.11 9.58 9.82
N LYS A 43 10.74 10.25 8.86
CA LYS A 43 10.07 11.26 8.04
C LYS A 43 9.14 10.57 7.06
N VAL A 44 7.83 10.66 7.30
CA VAL A 44 6.81 10.00 6.47
C VAL A 44 6.20 10.97 5.47
N THR A 45 6.15 10.54 4.21
CA THR A 45 5.34 11.16 3.15
C THR A 45 4.29 10.16 2.69
N LEU A 46 3.02 10.53 2.78
CA LEU A 46 1.87 9.74 2.35
C LEU A 46 1.32 10.31 1.04
N VAL A 47 1.19 9.47 0.02
CA VAL A 47 0.73 9.84 -1.32
C VAL A 47 -0.56 9.11 -1.64
N GLU A 48 -1.54 9.85 -2.13
CA GLU A 48 -2.86 9.34 -2.51
C GLU A 48 -3.30 9.93 -3.85
N LEU A 49 -3.89 9.10 -4.70
CA LEU A 49 -4.45 9.49 -5.98
C LEU A 49 -5.80 10.17 -5.82
N ALA A 50 -6.62 9.74 -4.86
CA ALA A 50 -7.90 10.35 -4.53
C ALA A 50 -7.74 11.80 -3.99
N SER A 51 -8.86 12.53 -3.94
CA SER A 51 -8.89 13.90 -3.42
C SER A 51 -8.67 13.99 -1.91
N GLN A 52 -8.96 12.91 -1.17
CA GLN A 52 -8.83 12.80 0.28
C GLN A 52 -8.09 11.51 0.67
N ILE A 53 -7.50 11.51 1.87
CA ILE A 53 -7.02 10.27 2.50
C ILE A 53 -8.20 9.43 3.00
N LEU A 54 -8.02 8.13 3.21
CA LEU A 54 -9.11 7.21 3.58
C LEU A 54 -10.31 7.37 2.62
N PRO A 55 -10.15 7.10 1.32
CA PRO A 55 -11.15 7.45 0.30
C PRO A 55 -12.50 6.74 0.43
N VAL A 56 -12.58 5.66 1.22
CA VAL A 56 -13.81 4.93 1.52
C VAL A 56 -14.60 5.56 2.68
N GLU A 57 -13.92 6.33 3.54
CA GLU A 57 -14.50 6.93 4.73
C GLU A 57 -15.15 8.28 4.44
N ASP A 58 -15.98 8.76 5.38
CA ASP A 58 -16.62 10.07 5.28
C ASP A 58 -15.59 11.20 5.22
N ALA A 59 -15.94 12.28 4.51
CA ALA A 59 -15.08 13.44 4.32
C ALA A 59 -14.71 14.14 5.65
N GLU A 60 -15.63 14.18 6.61
CA GLU A 60 -15.38 14.79 7.93
C GLU A 60 -14.33 14.00 8.72
N VAL A 61 -14.43 12.66 8.70
CA VAL A 61 -13.47 11.75 9.34
C VAL A 61 -12.11 11.89 8.68
N SER A 62 -12.07 11.85 7.36
CA SER A 62 -10.85 11.97 6.57
C SER A 62 -10.13 13.30 6.81
N ALA A 63 -10.87 14.40 6.90
CA ALA A 63 -10.34 15.72 7.23
C ALA A 63 -9.80 15.79 8.67
N ALA A 64 -10.49 15.19 9.64
CA ALA A 64 -10.04 15.13 11.02
C ALA A 64 -8.73 14.36 11.16
N VAL A 65 -8.62 13.20 10.51
CA VAL A 65 -7.39 12.37 10.49
C VAL A 65 -6.25 13.13 9.81
N ARG A 66 -6.50 13.74 8.65
CA ARG A 66 -5.50 14.53 7.92
C ARG A 66 -4.91 15.62 8.80
N LYS A 67 -5.76 16.41 9.46
CA LYS A 67 -5.33 17.48 10.37
C LYS A 67 -4.51 16.95 11.55
N SER A 68 -4.86 15.78 12.07
CA SER A 68 -4.09 15.12 13.14
C SER A 68 -2.70 14.69 12.66
N PHE A 69 -2.62 14.12 11.45
CA PHE A 69 -1.37 13.64 10.86
C PHE A 69 -0.41 14.77 10.48
N GLU A 70 -0.93 15.83 9.86
CA GLU A 70 -0.13 17.02 9.52
C GLU A 70 0.44 17.69 10.78
N LYS A 71 -0.33 17.75 11.88
CA LYS A 71 0.16 18.24 13.19
C LYS A 71 1.30 17.39 13.76
N ARG A 72 1.32 16.09 13.46
CA ARG A 72 2.36 15.14 13.89
C ARG A 72 3.59 15.15 12.97
N GLY A 73 3.58 15.94 11.89
CA GLY A 73 4.69 16.09 10.96
C GLY A 73 4.65 15.18 9.73
N ILE A 74 3.56 14.44 9.53
CA ILE A 74 3.37 13.58 8.35
C ILE A 74 3.02 14.47 7.16
N GLN A 75 3.76 14.33 6.05
CA GLN A 75 3.49 15.03 4.81
C GLN A 75 2.46 14.27 4.00
N ILE A 76 1.39 14.93 3.54
CA ILE A 76 0.29 14.28 2.82
C ILE A 76 0.11 14.96 1.45
N HIS A 77 0.19 14.16 0.39
CA HIS A 77 -0.06 14.57 -0.99
C HIS A 77 -1.27 13.80 -1.53
N THR A 78 -2.40 14.48 -1.66
CA THR A 78 -3.59 13.96 -2.36
C THR A 78 -3.56 14.37 -3.83
N GLN A 79 -4.41 13.77 -4.67
CA GLN A 79 -4.44 14.00 -6.12
C GLN A 79 -3.06 13.87 -6.77
N THR A 80 -2.25 12.94 -6.28
CA THR A 80 -0.86 12.77 -6.69
C THR A 80 -0.64 11.33 -7.12
N LEU A 81 -0.17 11.15 -8.36
CA LEU A 81 0.14 9.86 -8.95
C LEU A 81 1.65 9.63 -8.88
N VAL A 82 2.08 8.46 -8.41
CA VAL A 82 3.48 8.03 -8.56
C VAL A 82 3.63 7.34 -9.92
N THR A 83 4.35 7.95 -10.84
CA THR A 83 4.53 7.45 -12.22
C THR A 83 5.72 6.52 -12.35
N GLN A 84 6.73 6.68 -11.49
CA GLN A 84 7.95 5.87 -11.55
C GLN A 84 8.60 5.71 -10.17
N VAL A 85 9.16 4.53 -9.93
CA VAL A 85 9.96 4.21 -8.74
C VAL A 85 11.27 3.59 -9.21
N GLN A 86 12.39 4.26 -8.95
CA GLN A 86 13.73 3.83 -9.36
C GLN A 86 14.61 3.61 -8.13
N LEU A 87 15.25 2.46 -8.03
CA LEU A 87 16.27 2.21 -7.00
C LEU A 87 17.53 3.03 -7.31
N THR A 88 18.10 3.66 -6.28
CA THR A 88 19.36 4.38 -6.34
C THR A 88 20.38 3.73 -5.41
N ASP A 89 21.64 4.13 -5.49
CA ASP A 89 22.71 3.57 -4.63
C ASP A 89 22.43 3.74 -3.12
N THR A 90 21.68 4.78 -2.76
CA THR A 90 21.42 5.16 -1.36
C THR A 90 19.95 5.09 -0.95
N GLY A 91 19.03 4.71 -1.86
CA GLY A 91 17.60 4.73 -1.57
C GLY A 91 16.73 4.51 -2.81
N VAL A 92 15.67 5.32 -2.92
CA VAL A 92 14.66 5.22 -3.97
C VAL A 92 14.28 6.62 -4.44
N ARG A 93 14.31 6.82 -5.76
CA ARG A 93 13.79 8.01 -6.43
C ARG A 93 12.39 7.74 -6.94
N CYS A 94 11.41 8.48 -6.45
CA CYS A 94 10.03 8.43 -6.92
C CYS A 94 9.74 9.63 -7.79
N THR A 95 9.08 9.41 -8.93
CA THR A 95 8.51 10.48 -9.75
C THR A 95 7.04 10.60 -9.43
N LEU A 96 6.62 11.79 -9.00
CA LEU A 96 5.26 12.11 -8.61
C LEU A 96 4.69 13.15 -9.58
N ASN A 97 3.43 13.00 -9.95
CA ASN A 97 2.69 13.90 -10.81
C ASN A 97 1.43 14.36 -10.08
N ASN A 98 1.28 15.67 -9.93
CA ASN A 98 0.08 16.28 -9.36
C ASN A 98 -0.43 17.42 -10.25
N THR A 99 -1.45 18.15 -9.81
CA THR A 99 -2.01 19.29 -10.55
C THR A 99 -1.01 20.41 -10.85
N GLY A 100 0.12 20.47 -10.13
CA GLY A 100 1.21 21.43 -10.36
C GLY A 100 2.31 20.93 -11.30
N GLY A 101 2.23 19.68 -11.79
CA GLY A 101 3.19 19.07 -12.70
C GLY A 101 3.95 17.90 -12.08
N GLU A 102 4.94 17.42 -12.84
CA GLU A 102 5.78 16.29 -12.45
C GLU A 102 7.02 16.77 -11.66
N TYR A 103 7.33 16.07 -10.58
CA TYR A 103 8.52 16.31 -9.75
C TYR A 103 9.06 15.00 -9.16
N SER A 104 10.33 14.98 -8.79
CA SER A 104 10.97 13.83 -8.16
C SER A 104 11.15 14.02 -6.66
N GLN A 105 11.01 12.94 -5.90
CA GLN A 105 11.26 12.88 -4.47
C GLN A 105 12.15 11.68 -4.14
N ASP A 106 13.28 11.93 -3.48
CA ASP A 106 14.20 10.88 -3.03
C ASP A 106 13.89 10.49 -1.58
N VAL A 107 13.74 9.19 -1.32
CA VAL A 107 13.49 8.60 0.01
C VAL A 107 14.34 7.37 0.24
N GLU A 108 14.51 6.96 1.50
CA GLU A 108 15.28 5.75 1.81
C GLU A 108 14.51 4.47 1.44
N ARG A 109 13.20 4.44 1.71
CA ARG A 109 12.32 3.32 1.41
C ARG A 109 10.96 3.79 0.90
N VAL A 110 10.30 2.90 0.17
CA VAL A 110 8.92 3.06 -0.30
C VAL A 110 8.09 1.90 0.22
N LEU A 111 6.90 2.19 0.73
CA LEU A 111 5.89 1.19 1.08
C LEU A 111 4.72 1.33 0.09
N LEU A 112 4.41 0.23 -0.61
CA LEU A 112 3.30 0.17 -1.54
C LEU A 112 2.06 -0.38 -0.80
N ALA A 113 1.06 0.47 -0.59
CA ALA A 113 -0.17 0.19 0.16
C ALA A 113 -1.43 0.51 -0.68
N VAL A 114 -1.42 0.13 -1.97
CA VAL A 114 -2.49 0.44 -2.95
C VAL A 114 -3.60 -0.63 -3.03
N GLY A 115 -3.61 -1.60 -2.11
CA GLY A 115 -4.62 -2.65 -2.04
C GLY A 115 -4.02 -4.03 -1.83
N VAL A 116 -4.90 -5.03 -1.82
CA VAL A 116 -4.56 -6.44 -1.67
C VAL A 116 -5.09 -7.22 -2.86
N GLN A 117 -4.35 -8.23 -3.29
CA GLN A 117 -4.76 -9.15 -4.36
C GLN A 117 -5.00 -10.53 -3.75
N PRO A 118 -6.08 -11.23 -4.16
CA PRO A 118 -6.32 -12.60 -3.71
C PRO A 118 -5.22 -13.55 -4.19
N ASN A 119 -4.78 -14.44 -3.30
CA ASN A 119 -3.77 -15.46 -3.59
C ASN A 119 -4.45 -16.74 -4.09
N ILE A 120 -4.88 -16.72 -5.35
CA ILE A 120 -5.67 -17.81 -5.95
C ILE A 120 -4.96 -18.53 -7.12
N GLU A 121 -3.72 -18.13 -7.42
CA GLU A 121 -2.90 -18.73 -8.48
C GLU A 121 -2.44 -20.15 -8.09
N ASP A 122 -2.33 -21.04 -9.08
CA ASP A 122 -1.81 -22.42 -8.94
C ASP A 122 -2.57 -23.32 -7.93
N LEU A 123 -3.81 -22.98 -7.57
CA LEU A 123 -4.65 -23.78 -6.66
C LEU A 123 -5.52 -24.82 -7.38
N GLY A 124 -5.49 -24.86 -8.72
CA GLY A 124 -6.30 -25.78 -9.52
C GLY A 124 -7.80 -25.44 -9.54
N LEU A 125 -8.17 -24.21 -9.20
CA LEU A 125 -9.56 -23.72 -9.15
C LEU A 125 -10.23 -23.81 -10.52
N GLU A 126 -9.46 -23.58 -11.59
CA GLU A 126 -9.92 -23.70 -12.98
C GLU A 126 -10.29 -25.14 -13.32
N THR A 127 -9.52 -26.11 -12.81
CA THR A 127 -9.79 -27.55 -13.04
C THR A 127 -11.04 -28.00 -12.30
N LEU A 128 -11.30 -27.42 -11.11
CA LEU A 128 -12.49 -27.68 -10.31
C LEU A 128 -13.72 -26.90 -10.79
N GLY A 129 -13.56 -25.93 -11.70
CA GLY A 129 -14.65 -25.11 -12.22
C GLY A 129 -15.20 -24.11 -11.18
N VAL A 130 -14.36 -23.63 -10.26
CA VAL A 130 -14.77 -22.69 -9.22
C VAL A 130 -15.05 -21.31 -9.82
N GLU A 131 -16.20 -20.74 -9.49
CA GLU A 131 -16.57 -19.40 -9.94
C GLU A 131 -15.78 -18.32 -9.20
N LEU A 132 -15.31 -17.32 -9.96
CA LEU A 132 -14.63 -16.15 -9.43
C LEU A 132 -15.45 -14.88 -9.66
N ASP A 133 -15.39 -13.93 -8.74
CA ASP A 133 -15.91 -12.57 -8.90
C ASP A 133 -14.78 -11.56 -8.66
N ARG A 134 -14.43 -10.78 -9.70
CA ARG A 134 -13.31 -9.81 -9.67
C ARG A 134 -11.98 -10.39 -9.16
N GLY A 135 -11.72 -11.66 -9.45
CA GLY A 135 -10.51 -12.38 -9.01
C GLY A 135 -10.61 -13.00 -7.61
N PHE A 136 -11.71 -12.83 -6.88
CA PHE A 136 -11.95 -13.51 -5.61
C PHE A 136 -12.80 -14.76 -5.83
N ILE A 137 -12.63 -15.78 -4.98
CA ILE A 137 -13.50 -16.96 -4.99
C ILE A 137 -14.91 -16.53 -4.62
N LYS A 138 -15.88 -16.80 -5.49
CA LYS A 138 -17.27 -16.46 -5.25
C LYS A 138 -17.88 -17.44 -4.26
N THR A 139 -18.47 -16.91 -3.19
CA THR A 139 -19.10 -17.72 -2.16
C THR A 139 -20.49 -17.20 -1.78
N ASP A 140 -21.30 -18.08 -1.20
CA ASP A 140 -22.54 -17.68 -0.52
C ASP A 140 -22.28 -17.16 0.90
N ALA A 141 -23.35 -16.78 1.61
CA ALA A 141 -23.28 -16.30 2.99
C ALA A 141 -22.76 -17.35 3.99
N ALA A 142 -22.74 -18.63 3.62
CA ALA A 142 -22.19 -19.73 4.41
C ALA A 142 -20.78 -20.13 3.94
N CYS A 143 -20.10 -19.27 3.17
CA CYS A 143 -18.74 -19.49 2.65
C CYS A 143 -18.63 -20.70 1.69
N ARG A 144 -19.73 -21.15 1.09
CA ARG A 144 -19.72 -22.26 0.11
C ARG A 144 -19.42 -21.73 -1.27
N THR A 145 -18.60 -22.47 -2.01
CA THR A 145 -18.40 -22.23 -3.45
C THR A 145 -19.51 -22.89 -4.28
N ASN A 146 -19.47 -22.73 -5.60
CA ASN A 146 -20.34 -23.47 -6.51
C ASN A 146 -20.00 -24.98 -6.57
N VAL A 147 -18.81 -25.39 -6.11
CA VAL A 147 -18.38 -26.78 -6.06
C VAL A 147 -18.77 -27.40 -4.72
N PHE A 148 -19.55 -28.48 -4.76
CA PHE A 148 -20.02 -29.15 -3.55
C PHE A 148 -18.85 -29.64 -2.68
N GLY A 149 -18.90 -29.34 -1.38
CA GLY A 149 -17.85 -29.73 -0.42
C GLY A 149 -16.65 -28.79 -0.39
N LEU A 150 -16.57 -27.80 -1.29
CA LEU A 150 -15.51 -26.80 -1.31
C LEU A 150 -16.00 -25.46 -0.75
N TYR A 151 -15.23 -24.93 0.20
CA TYR A 151 -15.52 -23.71 0.94
C TYR A 151 -14.33 -22.76 0.84
N ALA A 152 -14.61 -21.46 0.83
CA ALA A 152 -13.60 -20.42 0.89
C ALA A 152 -14.09 -19.32 1.82
N SER A 153 -13.21 -18.76 2.63
CA SER A 153 -13.53 -17.66 3.53
C SER A 153 -12.38 -16.67 3.50
N ALA A 154 -12.69 -15.38 3.55
CA ALA A 154 -11.71 -14.35 3.80
C ALA A 154 -11.50 -14.26 5.32
N MET A 155 -10.24 -14.22 5.75
CA MET A 155 -9.86 -13.89 7.12
C MET A 155 -9.39 -12.45 7.20
#